data_AF-A0A399ILQ4-F1
#
_entry.id   AF-A0A399ILQ4-F1
#
_cell.length_a   1.000
_cell.length_b   1.000
_cell.length_c   1.000
_cell.angle_alpha   90.00
_cell.angle_beta   90.00
_cell.angle_gamma   90.00
#
_symmetry.space_group_name_H-M   'P 1'
#
loop_
_entity.id
_entity.type
_entity.pdbx_description
1 polymer ?
#
loop_
_entity_poly.entity_id
_entity_poly.type
_entity_poly.pdbx_seq_one_letter_code
_entity_poly.pdbx_strand_id
1 'polypeptide(L)' 'MYRNRKNLNYCKENGISITGPALGRPKKNKTKAEKNQEYVDICERNEVEGKFGTGKTRYG' A
#
# COMPACT_ATOMS: atom_id res chain seq x y z
N MET A 1 -7.45 -5.95 -7.34
CA MET A 1 -8.68 -5.23 -6.94
C MET A 1 -8.60 -3.80 -7.46
N TYR A 2 -9.56 -3.33 -8.27
CA TYR A 2 -9.50 -1.98 -8.84
C TYR A 2 -9.86 -0.90 -7.81
N ARG A 3 -9.24 0.30 -7.85
CA ARG A 3 -9.62 1.44 -6.98
C ARG A 3 -10.87 2.17 -7.48
N ASN A 4 -11.97 1.45 -7.62
CA ASN A 4 -13.29 2.05 -7.88
C ASN A 4 -13.94 2.50 -6.56
N ARG A 5 -14.98 3.35 -6.61
CA ARG A 5 -15.64 3.89 -5.39
C ARG A 5 -16.21 2.79 -4.49
N LYS A 6 -16.79 1.73 -5.06
CA LYS A 6 -17.33 0.60 -4.30
C LYS A 6 -16.24 -0.11 -3.49
N ASN A 7 -15.12 -0.42 -4.13
CA ASN A 7 -13.98 -1.09 -3.50
C ASN A 7 -13.28 -0.19 -2.47
N LEU A 8 -13.19 1.12 -2.73
CA LEU A 8 -12.64 2.08 -1.76
C LEU A 8 -13.51 2.17 -0.50
N ASN A 9 -14.83 2.19 -0.65
CA ASN A 9 -15.74 2.20 0.49
C ASN A 9 -15.66 0.88 1.26
N TYR A 10 -15.70 -0.24 0.55
CA TYR A 10 -15.52 -1.56 1.16
C TYR A 10 -14.22 -1.66 1.97
N CYS A 11 -13.10 -1.21 1.39
CA CYS A 11 -11.83 -1.20 2.09
C CYS A 11 -11.87 -0.31 3.34
N LYS A 12 -12.46 0.90 3.27
CA LYS A 12 -12.62 1.78 4.43
C LYS A 12 -13.49 1.17 5.53
N GLU A 13 -14.60 0.56 5.17
CA GLU A 13 -15.54 -0.09 6.11
C GLU A 13 -14.88 -1.27 6.83
N ASN A 14 -14.01 -2.01 6.14
CA ASN A 14 -13.29 -3.15 6.69
C ASN A 14 -11.93 -2.78 7.30
N GLY A 15 -11.58 -1.49 7.41
CA GLY A 15 -10.28 -1.06 7.93
C GLY A 15 -9.08 -1.45 7.07
N ILE A 16 -9.30 -1.80 5.79
CA ILE A 16 -8.26 -2.16 4.83
C ILE A 16 -7.66 -0.88 4.26
N SER A 17 -6.42 -0.57 4.65
CA SER A 17 -5.65 0.55 4.10
C SER A 17 -5.25 0.28 2.65
N ILE A 18 -5.59 1.18 1.73
CA ILE A 18 -5.12 1.10 0.34
C ILE A 18 -3.91 2.01 0.15
N THR A 19 -2.75 1.38 0.09
CA THR A 19 -1.45 2.05 -0.04
C THR A 19 -1.06 2.32 -1.48
N GLY A 20 -0.34 3.43 -1.70
CA GLY A 20 0.15 3.87 -3.01
C GLY A 20 -0.60 5.05 -3.61
N PRO A 21 -0.04 5.70 -4.65
CA PRO A 21 -0.57 6.93 -5.23
C PRO A 21 -1.97 6.74 -5.81
N ALA A 22 -2.83 7.77 -5.68
CA ALA A 22 -4.17 7.77 -6.25
C ALA A 22 -4.13 7.45 -7.76
N LEU A 23 -5.12 6.70 -8.26
CA LEU A 23 -5.27 6.56 -9.71
C LEU A 23 -5.69 7.94 -10.27
N GLY A 24 -4.79 8.57 -11.02
CA GLY A 24 -4.97 9.92 -11.55
C GLY A 24 -4.07 10.96 -10.88
N ARG A 25 -4.56 12.19 -10.76
CA ARG A 25 -3.73 13.30 -10.26
C ARG A 25 -3.49 13.18 -8.75
N PRO A 26 -2.23 13.12 -8.28
CA PRO A 26 -1.94 13.12 -6.85
C PRO A 26 -2.40 14.43 -6.20
N LYS A 27 -2.83 14.36 -4.94
CA LYS A 27 -3.15 15.57 -4.16
C LYS A 27 -1.92 16.47 -4.06
N LYS A 28 -2.13 17.78 -4.24
CA LYS A 28 -1.08 18.81 -4.21
C LYS A 28 -0.38 18.89 -2.84
N ASN A 29 -1.15 18.73 -1.76
CA ASN A 29 -0.65 18.75 -0.39
C ASN A 29 -0.93 17.40 0.27
N LYS A 30 0.07 16.52 0.31
CA LYS A 30 0.08 15.35 1.19
C LYS A 30 0.46 15.82 2.60
N THR A 31 -0.32 15.48 3.60
CA THR A 31 0.00 15.75 5.00
C THR A 31 1.19 14.89 5.45
N LYS A 32 1.88 15.32 6.53
CA LYS A 32 2.99 14.55 7.11
C LYS A 32 2.53 13.17 7.61
N ALA A 33 1.31 13.10 8.15
CA ALA A 33 0.69 11.85 8.60
C ALA A 33 0.47 10.86 7.44
N GLU A 34 -0.09 11.32 6.31
CA GLU A 34 -0.28 10.47 5.12
C GLU A 34 1.05 9.91 4.59
N LYS A 35 2.13 10.71 4.60
CA LYS A 35 3.46 10.26 4.19
C LYS A 35 4.05 9.22 5.14
N ASN A 36 3.90 9.41 6.44
CA ASN A 36 4.39 8.47 7.45
C ASN A 36 3.66 7.13 7.34
N GLN A 37 2.33 7.17 7.16
CA GLN A 37 1.54 5.95 6.95
C GLN A 37 1.98 5.22 5.68
N GLU A 38 2.13 5.94 4.56
CA GLU A 38 2.61 5.36 3.30
C GLU A 38 4.00 4.71 3.45
N TYR A 39 4.90 5.31 4.24
CA TYR A 39 6.21 4.74 4.52
C TYR A 39 6.14 3.43 5.32
N VAL A 40 5.40 3.43 6.44
CA VAL A 40 5.23 2.24 7.29
C VAL A 40 4.64 1.08 6.48
N ASP A 41 3.57 1.36 5.73
CA ASP A 41 2.91 0.36 4.91
C ASP A 41 3.79 -0.20 3.78
N ILE A 42 4.76 0.59 3.28
CA ILE A 42 5.76 0.13 2.30
C ILE A 42 6.81 -0.75 2.99
N CYS A 43 7.29 -0.39 4.18
CA CYS A 43 8.20 -1.21 4.96
C CYS A 43 7.61 -2.58 5.27
N GLU A 44 6.38 -2.63 5.80
CA GLU A 44 5.67 -3.88 6.08
C GLU A 44 5.51 -4.74 4.83
N ARG A 45 5.17 -4.13 3.68
CA ARG A 45 5.11 -4.84 2.40
C ARG A 45 6.46 -5.41 1.98
N ASN A 46 7.53 -4.62 2.07
CA ASN A 46 8.88 -5.04 1.67
C ASN A 46 9.39 -6.20 2.52
N GLU A 47 9.09 -6.23 3.82
CA GLU A 47 9.47 -7.34 4.69
C GLU A 47 8.79 -8.65 4.25
N VAL A 48 7.49 -8.57 3.97
CA VAL A 48 6.69 -9.72 3.52
C VAL A 48 7.13 -10.17 2.12
N GLU A 49 7.16 -9.26 1.15
CA GLU A 49 7.56 -9.54 -0.23
C GLU A 49 9.02 -9.99 -0.33
N GLY A 50 9.91 -9.40 0.48
CA GLY A 50 11.30 -9.81 0.60
C GLY A 50 11.41 -11.26 1.01
N LYS A 51 10.74 -11.66 2.10
CA LYS A 51 10.69 -13.07 2.56
C LYS A 51 10.16 -14.02 1.49
N PHE A 52 9.13 -13.62 0.74
CA PHE A 52 8.62 -14.41 -0.38
C PHE A 52 9.61 -14.48 -1.55
N GLY A 53 10.29 -13.39 -1.88
CA GLY A 53 11.33 -13.34 -2.90
C GLY A 53 12.46 -14.29 -2.56
N THR A 54 12.95 -14.22 -1.32
CA THR A 54 13.94 -15.12 -0.75
C THR A 54 13.53 -16.59 -0.81
N GLY A 55 12.26 -16.91 -0.54
CA GLY A 55 11.78 -18.30 -0.66
C GLY A 55 11.69 -18.79 -2.11
N LYS A 56 11.49 -17.89 -3.08
CA LYS A 56 11.40 -18.21 -4.52
C LYS A 56 12.76 -18.31 -5.19
N THR A 57 13.71 -17.47 -4.80
CA THR A 57 15.09 -17.56 -5.26
C THR A 57 15.85 -18.46 -4.30
N ARG A 58 16.19 -19.69 -4.72
CA ARG A 58 17.16 -20.50 -3.97
C ARG A 58 18.37 -19.60 -3.72
N TYR A 59 18.73 -19.36 -2.46
CA TYR A 59 20.03 -18.78 -2.14
C TYR A 59 21.06 -19.62 -2.89
N GLY A 60 21.68 -19.04 -3.92
CA GLY A 60 22.86 -19.62 -4.54
C GLY A 60 23.94 -19.75 -3.48
#